data_AF-A0A1G8IRP5-F1
#
_entry.id   AF-A0A1G8IRP5-F1
#
_cell.length_a   1.000
_cell.length_b   1.000
_cell.length_c   1.000
_cell.angle_alpha   90.00
_cell.angle_beta   90.00
_cell.angle_gamma   90.00
#
_symmetry.space_group_name_H-M   'P 1'
#
loop_
_entity.id
_entity.type
_entity.pdbx_description
1 polymer ?
#
loop_
_entity_poly.entity_id
_entity_poly.type
_entity_poly.pdbx_seq_one_letter_code
_entity_poly.pdbx_strand_id
1 'polypeptide(L)'
;MGGMEHFSVGEWVKFPYNDKGKTLLLTGYVKEMNKAQMMMTVFVPTVKDGSAAAAARSGHFRVPLDVAEKIKELQLEPEDYDALLDMALDSKDENWFEELVCKRSKM
;
A
#
# COMPACT_ATOMS: atom_id res chain seq x y z
N MET A 1 -10.14 24.50 -7.17
CA MET A 1 -9.95 23.82 -5.87
C MET A 1 -9.79 22.34 -6.18
N GLY A 2 -8.56 21.83 -6.15
CA GLY A 2 -8.30 20.43 -6.47
C GLY A 2 -8.99 19.56 -5.42
N GLY A 3 -9.84 18.63 -5.87
CA GLY A 3 -10.47 17.67 -4.97
C GLY A 3 -9.35 16.88 -4.29
N MET A 4 -9.27 16.97 -2.96
CA MET A 4 -8.44 16.04 -2.20
C MET A 4 -8.93 14.64 -2.56
N GLU A 5 -8.07 13.84 -3.21
CA GLU A 5 -8.41 12.45 -3.46
C GLU A 5 -8.72 11.79 -2.11
N HIS A 6 -9.91 11.20 -2.00
CA HIS A 6 -10.32 10.49 -0.81
C HIS A 6 -9.65 9.12 -0.82
N PHE A 7 -8.55 8.98 -0.08
CA PHE A 7 -7.93 7.69 0.20
C PHE A 7 -8.72 6.92 1.25
N SER A 8 -8.82 5.61 1.06
CA SER A 8 -9.43 4.68 2.01
C SER A 8 -8.48 3.54 2.35
N VAL A 9 -8.71 2.92 3.50
CA VAL A 9 -8.03 1.66 3.83
C VAL A 9 -8.37 0.63 2.75
N GLY A 10 -7.34 -0.11 2.40
CA GLY A 10 -7.34 -1.14 1.39
C GLY A 10 -7.14 -0.67 -0.04
N GLU A 11 -6.92 0.62 -0.26
CA GLU A 11 -6.59 1.14 -1.58
C GLU A 11 -5.10 0.99 -1.88
N TRP A 12 -4.78 0.86 -3.17
CA TRP A 12 -3.40 0.90 -3.63
C TRP A 12 -3.01 2.32 -3.96
N VAL A 13 -1.82 2.70 -3.53
CA VAL A 13 -1.24 4.01 -3.76
C VAL A 13 0.18 3.87 -4.26
N LYS A 14 0.60 4.83 -5.09
CA LYS A 14 2.01 5.06 -5.42
C LYS A 14 2.46 6.36 -4.78
N PHE A 15 3.69 6.40 -4.31
CA PHE A 15 4.25 7.59 -3.69
C PHE A 15 5.78 7.64 -3.86
N PRO A 16 6.37 8.83 -3.96
CA PRO A 16 7.82 8.97 -4.03
C PRO A 16 8.45 8.69 -2.65
N TYR A 17 9.56 7.96 -2.65
CA TYR A 17 10.37 7.66 -1.47
C TYR A 17 11.84 7.95 -1.76
N ASN A 18 12.50 8.70 -0.88
CA ASN A 18 13.92 8.99 -1.03
C ASN A 18 14.75 7.93 -0.27
N ASP A 19 15.47 7.08 -1.00
CA ASP A 19 16.48 6.20 -0.44
C ASP A 19 17.87 6.72 -0.80
N LYS A 20 18.61 7.22 0.19
CA LYS A 20 20.02 7.65 0.06
C LYS A 20 20.27 8.61 -1.10
N GLY A 21 19.37 9.58 -1.30
CA GLY A 21 19.48 10.59 -2.36
C GLY A 21 18.91 10.16 -3.71
N LYS A 22 18.40 8.93 -3.85
CA LYS A 22 17.65 8.47 -5.03
C LYS A 22 16.16 8.47 -4.72
N THR A 23 15.39 9.15 -5.56
CA THR A 23 13.93 9.08 -5.50
C THR A 23 13.47 7.81 -6.21
N LEU A 24 12.86 6.91 -5.46
CA LEU A 24 12.17 5.72 -5.94
C LEU A 24 10.66 6.00 -5.92
N LEU A 25 9.92 5.36 -6.82
CA LEU A 25 8.46 5.35 -6.76
C LEU A 25 8.05 4.01 -6.13
N LEU A 26 7.41 4.06 -4.98
CA LEU A 26 6.94 2.87 -4.28
C LEU A 26 5.45 2.71 -4.49
N THR A 27 5.02 1.46 -4.55
CA THR A 27 3.62 1.06 -4.64
C THR A 27 3.28 0.28 -3.38
N GLY A 28 2.16 0.61 -2.73
CA GLY A 28 1.76 -0.06 -1.51
C GLY A 28 0.28 0.02 -1.21
N TYR A 29 -0.14 -0.80 -0.25
CA TYR A 29 -1.49 -0.97 0.23
C TYR A 29 -1.75 -0.11 1.46
N VAL A 30 -2.79 0.73 1.43
CA VAL A 30 -3.15 1.57 2.58
C VAL A 30 -3.71 0.71 3.69
N LYS A 31 -3.03 0.71 4.84
CA LYS A 31 -3.41 -0.06 6.03
C LYS A 31 -4.17 0.78 7.05
N GLU A 32 -3.76 2.03 7.24
CA GLU A 32 -4.38 2.92 8.22
C GLU A 32 -4.42 4.36 7.71
N MET A 33 -5.46 5.09 8.12
CA MET A 33 -5.67 6.48 7.73
C MET A 33 -5.69 7.38 8.96
N ASN A 34 -4.79 8.36 9.00
CA ASN A 34 -4.76 9.40 10.02
C ASN A 34 -5.13 10.77 9.41
N LYS A 35 -6.44 11.03 9.35
CA LYS A 35 -7.00 12.27 8.79
C LYS A 35 -6.63 13.51 9.61
N ALA A 36 -6.41 13.37 10.92
CA ALA A 36 -6.04 14.50 11.77
C ALA A 36 -4.66 15.06 11.43
N GLN A 37 -3.73 14.19 11.04
CA GLN A 37 -2.36 14.58 10.67
C GLN A 37 -2.12 14.63 9.16
N MET A 38 -3.15 14.38 8.34
CA MET A 38 -3.05 14.27 6.88
C MET A 38 -2.01 13.21 6.42
N MET A 39 -1.94 12.10 7.15
CA MET A 39 -1.01 11.00 6.90
C MET A 39 -1.76 9.68 6.73
N MET A 40 -1.13 8.73 6.04
CA MET A 40 -1.57 7.33 5.99
C MET A 40 -0.40 6.39 6.28
N THR A 41 -0.71 5.20 6.78
CA THR A 41 0.25 4.10 6.88
C THR A 41 0.04 3.19 5.66
N VAL A 42 1.08 3.09 4.83
CA VAL A 42 1.08 2.27 3.63
C VAL A 42 2.02 1.09 3.84
N PHE A 43 1.54 -0.11 3.60
CA PHE A 43 2.36 -1.31 3.53
C PHE A 43 2.88 -1.49 2.10
N VAL A 44 4.20 -1.52 1.94
CA VAL A 44 4.86 -1.81 0.66
C VAL A 44 5.27 -3.28 0.67
N PRO A 45 4.61 -4.15 -0.11
CA PRO A 45 5.03 -5.54 -0.23
C PRO A 45 6.28 -5.69 -1.10
N THR A 46 6.97 -6.79 -0.91
CA THR A 46 8.03 -7.25 -1.82
C THR A 46 7.40 -7.87 -3.07
N VAL A 47 6.71 -7.07 -3.89
CA VAL A 47 6.19 -7.54 -5.17
C VAL A 47 7.32 -7.64 -6.19
N LYS A 48 7.25 -8.65 -7.07
CA LYS A 48 8.11 -8.75 -8.26
C LYS A 48 7.64 -7.74 -9.31
N ASP A 49 7.69 -6.46 -8.99
CA ASP A 49 7.44 -5.45 -10.02
C ASP A 49 8.64 -5.42 -10.96
N GLY A 50 8.41 -5.70 -12.25
CA GLY A 50 9.43 -5.80 -13.29
C GLY A 50 10.20 -4.49 -13.53
N SER A 51 9.77 -3.39 -12.94
CA SER A 51 10.49 -2.11 -12.93
C SER A 51 11.19 -1.88 -11.59
N ALA A 52 12.46 -2.27 -11.49
CA ALA A 52 13.49 -1.77 -10.56
C ALA A 52 13.17 -1.69 -9.03
N ALA A 53 12.00 -2.11 -8.56
CA ALA A 53 11.54 -2.00 -7.18
C ALA A 53 12.02 -3.15 -6.28
N ALA A 54 12.80 -4.10 -6.83
CA ALA A 54 13.45 -5.16 -6.08
C ALA A 54 14.44 -4.67 -4.99
N ALA A 55 14.74 -3.36 -4.95
CA ALA A 55 15.60 -2.74 -3.95
C ALA A 55 14.84 -2.01 -2.82
N ALA A 56 13.51 -1.84 -2.93
CA ALA A 56 12.73 -1.22 -1.88
C ALA A 56 12.49 -2.24 -0.75
N ARG A 57 12.88 -1.88 0.48
CA ARG A 57 12.57 -2.68 1.66
C ARG A 57 11.05 -2.81 1.78
N SER A 58 10.55 -4.05 1.87
CA SER A 58 9.18 -4.26 2.29
C SER A 58 8.99 -3.74 3.71
N GLY A 59 7.81 -3.18 3.99
CA GLY A 59 7.52 -2.61 5.29
C GLY A 59 6.46 -1.53 5.30
N HIS A 60 6.29 -0.91 6.47
CA HIS A 60 5.30 0.12 6.71
C HIS A 60 5.92 1.51 6.56
N PHE A 61 5.25 2.36 5.78
CA PHE A 61 5.66 3.72 5.49
C PHE A 61 4.57 4.69 5.93
N ARG A 62 4.97 5.76 6.60
CA ARG A 62 4.08 6.90 6.87
C ARG A 62 4.17 7.86 5.69
N VAL A 63 3.06 8.02 4.98
CA VAL A 63 3.00 8.77 3.73
C VAL A 63 2.01 9.93 3.88
N PRO A 64 2.41 11.17 3.57
CA PRO A 64 1.49 12.29 3.47
C PRO A 64 0.43 12.08 2.38
N LEU A 65 -0.81 12.52 2.63
CA LEU A 65 -1.91 12.35 1.67
C LEU A 65 -1.68 13.12 0.35
N ASP A 66 -0.93 14.21 0.38
CA ASP A 66 -0.68 15.10 -0.77
C ASP A 66 0.41 14.61 -1.73
N VAL A 67 1.22 13.63 -1.32
CA VAL A 67 2.29 13.05 -2.15
C VAL A 67 1.94 11.68 -2.72
N ALA A 68 0.85 11.07 -2.26
CA ALA A 68 0.38 9.80 -2.75
C ALA A 68 -0.58 10.00 -3.93
N GLU A 69 -0.58 9.05 -4.85
CA GLU A 69 -1.53 8.98 -5.96
C GLU A 69 -2.25 7.63 -5.90
N LYS A 70 -3.57 7.65 -6.00
CA LYS A 70 -4.37 6.42 -6.01
C LYS A 70 -4.15 5.64 -7.30
N ILE A 71 -3.93 4.34 -7.17
CA ILE A 71 -3.81 3.42 -8.31
C ILE A 71 -5.08 2.58 -8.37
N LYS A 72 -5.78 2.64 -9.50
CA LYS A 72 -7.05 1.90 -9.69
C LYS A 72 -6.84 0.47 -10.13
N GLU A 73 -5.70 0.18 -10.75
CA GLU A 73 -5.39 -1.11 -11.35
C GLU A 73 -3.97 -1.49 -10.94
N LEU A 74 -3.83 -2.19 -9.82
CA LEU A 74 -2.79 -3.21 -9.73
C LEU A 74 -3.44 -4.52 -10.18
N GLN A 75 -2.89 -5.13 -11.23
CA GLN A 75 -3.14 -6.55 -11.49
C GLN A 75 -2.33 -7.32 -10.45
N LEU A 76 -2.83 -7.33 -9.21
CA LEU A 76 -2.29 -8.22 -8.20
C LEU A 76 -2.60 -9.64 -8.61
N GLU A 77 -1.57 -10.46 -8.60
CA GLU A 77 -1.74 -11.89 -8.78
C GLU A 77 -2.28 -12.50 -7.46
N PRO A 78 -2.94 -13.67 -7.51
CA PRO A 78 -3.43 -14.35 -6.31
C PRO A 78 -2.34 -14.54 -5.24
N GLU A 79 -1.10 -14.77 -5.64
CA GLU A 79 0.05 -14.95 -4.74
C GLU A 79 0.39 -13.67 -3.97
N ASP A 80 0.17 -12.49 -4.56
CA ASP A 80 0.38 -11.22 -3.87
C ASP A 80 -0.66 -11.03 -2.76
N TYR A 81 -1.90 -11.47 -2.99
CA TYR A 81 -2.94 -11.48 -1.95
C TYR A 81 -2.64 -12.48 -0.84
N ASP A 82 -2.16 -13.68 -1.17
CA ASP A 82 -1.76 -14.68 -0.16
C ASP A 82 -0.64 -14.13 0.73
N ALA A 83 0.37 -13.48 0.15
CA ALA A 83 1.43 -12.84 0.91
C ALA A 83 0.90 -11.72 1.83
N LEU A 84 -0.05 -10.90 1.35
CA LEU A 84 -0.68 -9.85 2.16
C LEU A 84 -1.50 -10.44 3.32
N LEU A 85 -2.21 -11.54 3.08
CA LEU A 85 -2.99 -12.25 4.09
C LEU A 85 -2.09 -12.83 5.19
N ASP A 86 -1.00 -13.51 4.80
CA ASP A 86 -0.01 -14.05 5.74
C ASP A 86 0.58 -12.94 6.62
N MET A 87 0.89 -11.80 6.02
CA MET A 87 1.42 -10.65 6.76
C MET A 87 0.39 -10.00 7.69
N ALA A 88 -0.89 -9.97 7.30
CA ALA A 88 -1.96 -9.52 8.18
C ALA A 88 -2.10 -10.43 9.41
N LEU A 89 -2.04 -11.75 9.20
CA LEU A 89 -2.05 -12.74 10.28
C LEU A 89 -0.84 -12.60 11.22
N ASP A 90 0.37 -12.46 10.67
CA ASP A 90 1.60 -12.25 11.44
C ASP A 90 1.55 -10.98 12.31
N SER A 91 0.95 -9.92 11.76
CA SER A 91 0.76 -8.65 12.48
C SER A 91 -0.38 -8.69 13.51
N LYS A 92 -1.19 -9.76 13.51
CA LYS A 92 -2.41 -9.92 14.31
C LYS A 92 -3.44 -8.80 14.07
N ASP A 93 -3.48 -8.26 12.85
CA ASP A 93 -4.42 -7.22 12.46
C ASP A 93 -5.65 -7.87 11.80
N GLU A 94 -6.62 -8.23 12.63
CA GLU A 94 -7.84 -8.93 12.20
C GLU A 94 -8.66 -8.11 11.19
N ASN A 95 -8.73 -6.78 11.37
CA ASN A 95 -9.46 -5.91 10.46
C ASN A 95 -8.82 -5.90 9.07
N TRP A 96 -7.49 -5.78 9.03
CA TRP A 96 -6.76 -5.81 7.77
C TRP A 96 -6.91 -7.17 7.07
N PHE A 97 -6.85 -8.27 7.83
CA PHE A 97 -7.08 -9.61 7.30
C PHE A 97 -8.48 -9.75 6.69
N GLU A 98 -9.54 -9.35 7.40
CA GLU A 98 -10.92 -9.43 6.91
C GLU A 98 -11.13 -8.61 5.63
N GLU A 99 -10.54 -7.41 5.55
CA GLU A 99 -10.60 -6.58 4.34
C GLU A 99 -9.92 -7.24 3.14
N LEU A 100 -8.75 -7.86 3.34
CA LEU A 100 -8.02 -8.58 2.30
C LEU A 100 -8.78 -9.82 1.82
N VAL A 101 -9.36 -10.61 2.73
CA VAL A 101 -10.18 -11.78 2.38
C VAL A 101 -11.39 -11.35 1.55
N CYS A 102 -12.11 -10.31 1.99
CA CYS A 102 -13.29 -9.79 1.29
C CYS A 102 -12.95 -9.31 -0.14
N LYS A 103 -11.77 -8.73 -0.35
CA LYS A 103 -11.31 -8.32 -1.69
C LYS A 103 -10.91 -9.51 -2.56
N ARG A 104 -10.18 -10.49 -2.03
CA ARG A 104 -9.81 -11.71 -2.75
C ARG A 104 -11.04 -12.47 -3.24
N SER A 105 -12.09 -12.59 -2.43
CA SER A 105 -13.33 -13.30 -2.80
C SER A 105 -14.16 -12.62 -3.90
N LYS A 106 -13.84 -11.37 -4.27
CA LYS A 106 -14.52 -10.62 -5.34
C LYS A 106 -13.78 -10.67 -6.69
N MET A 107 -12.61 -11.31 -6.73
CA MET A 107 -11.83 -11.58 -7.95
C MET A 107 -12.16 -12.98 -8.47
#